data_AF-A0A7Y1VL80-F1
#
_entry.id   AF-A0A7Y1VL80-F1
#
_cell.length_a   1.000
_cell.length_b   1.000
_cell.length_c   1.000
_cell.angle_alpha   90.00
_cell.angle_beta   90.00
_cell.angle_gamma   90.00
#
_symmetry.space_group_name_H-M   'P 1'
#
loop_
_entity.id
_entity.type
_entity.pdbx_description
1 polymer ?
#
loop_
_entity_poly.entity_id
_entity_poly.type
_entity_poly.pdbx_seq_one_letter_code
_entity_poly.pdbx_strand_id
1 'polypeptide(L)'
;MNWLVSILIGLVAFLHLYFLWLEMFVWTTHAKKVFRNFPDSLFEPTKTMAANQGLYNGFLAAGLIWTFFISDPQWKAYISIFFLSCVVIAG
;
A
#
# COMPACT_ATOMS: atom_id res chain seq x y z
N MET A 1 8.31 15.34 -13.46
CA MET A 1 8.66 14.63 -12.22
C MET A 1 10.14 14.26 -12.28
N ASN A 2 10.93 14.58 -11.25
CA ASN A 2 12.36 14.23 -11.26
C ASN A 2 12.56 12.77 -10.80
N TRP A 3 13.74 12.21 -11.07
CA TRP A 3 14.06 10.81 -10.76
C TRP A 3 13.89 10.46 -9.27
N LEU A 4 14.19 11.41 -8.38
CA LEU A 4 14.03 11.23 -6.94
C LEU A 4 12.56 10.97 -6.56
N VAL A 5 11.63 11.79 -7.07
CA VAL A 5 10.19 11.62 -6.81
C VAL A 5 9.69 10.28 -7.36
N SER A 6 10.14 9.89 -8.55
CA SER A 6 9.79 8.58 -9.12
C SER A 6 10.27 7.42 -8.24
N ILE A 7 11.49 7.49 -7.70
CA ILE A 7 12.01 6.47 -6.78
C ILE A 7 11.17 6.42 -5.50
N LEU A 8 10.82 7.57 -4.92
CA LEU A 8 9.99 7.64 -3.72
C LEU A 8 8.59 7.06 -3.94
N ILE A 9 7.94 7.38 -5.06
CA ILE A 9 6.64 6.80 -5.44
C ILE A 9 6.76 5.27 -5.56
N GLY A 10 7.82 4.79 -6.20
CA GLY A 10 8.09 3.35 -6.33
C GLY A 10 8.26 2.66 -4.97
N LEU A 11 9.00 3.30 -4.05
CA LEU A 11 9.19 2.81 -2.68
C LEU A 11 7.86 2.74 -1.92
N VAL A 12 7.04 3.79 -1.99
CA VAL A 12 5.73 3.82 -1.31
C VAL A 12 4.80 2.75 -1.89
N ALA A 13 4.73 2.62 -3.22
CA ALA A 13 3.95 1.57 -3.86
C ALA A 13 4.41 0.16 -3.46
N PHE A 14 5.73 -0.07 -3.39
CA PHE A 14 6.30 -1.33 -2.93
C PHE A 14 5.91 -1.63 -1.47
N LEU A 15 5.96 -0.64 -0.59
CA LEU A 15 5.56 -0.79 0.81
C LEU A 15 4.08 -1.18 0.93
N HIS A 16 3.18 -0.56 0.16
CA HIS A 16 1.77 -0.95 0.13
C HIS A 16 1.54 -2.35 -0.45
N LEU A 17 2.31 -2.78 -1.47
CA LEU A 17 2.26 -4.18 -1.93
C LEU A 17 2.73 -5.15 -0.85
N TYR A 18 3.75 -4.78 -0.07
CA TYR A 18 4.21 -5.58 1.05
C TYR A 18 3.14 -5.73 2.14
N PHE A 19 2.45 -4.64 2.51
CA PHE A 19 1.33 -4.69 3.45
C PHE A 19 0.13 -5.46 2.92
N LEU A 20 -0.24 -5.25 1.65
CA LEU A 20 -1.25 -6.07 0.97
C LEU A 20 -0.93 -7.55 1.12
N TRP A 21 0.31 -7.94 0.85
CA TRP A 21 0.70 -9.34 0.93
C TRP A 21 0.58 -9.89 2.35
N LEU A 22 1.05 -9.13 3.34
CA LEU A 22 0.95 -9.49 4.75
C LEU A 22 -0.51 -9.66 5.20
N GLU A 23 -1.38 -8.74 4.84
CA GLU A 23 -2.75 -8.64 5.33
C GLU A 23 -3.72 -9.58 4.60
N MET A 24 -3.54 -9.78 3.29
CA MET A 24 -4.43 -10.67 2.51
C MET A 24 -4.01 -12.13 2.56
N PHE A 25 -2.71 -12.43 2.47
CA PHE A 25 -2.24 -13.80 2.21
C PHE A 25 -1.62 -14.48 3.42
N VAL A 26 -0.88 -13.73 4.25
CA VAL A 26 -0.08 -14.34 5.35
C VAL A 26 -0.42 -13.77 6.74
N TRP A 27 -1.61 -13.21 6.91
CA TRP A 27 -2.06 -12.54 8.14
C TRP A 27 -1.89 -13.42 9.38
N THR A 28 -2.39 -14.66 9.34
CA THR A 28 -2.36 -15.55 10.51
C THR A 28 -1.06 -16.34 10.67
N THR A 29 -0.09 -16.13 9.78
CA THR A 29 1.22 -16.81 9.76
C THR A 29 2.39 -15.83 9.90
N HIS A 30 2.92 -15.30 8.80
CA HIS A 30 4.10 -14.43 8.80
C HIS A 30 3.80 -13.04 9.36
N ALA A 31 2.58 -12.51 9.18
CA ALA A 31 2.26 -11.18 9.65
C ALA A 31 2.37 -11.03 11.18
N LYS A 32 2.15 -12.12 11.95
CA LYS A 32 2.41 -12.16 13.40
C LYS A 32 3.81 -11.70 13.80
N LYS A 33 4.82 -12.01 12.97
CA LYS A 33 6.22 -11.62 13.22
C LYS A 33 6.49 -10.15 12.96
N VAL A 34 5.68 -9.53 12.10
CA VAL A 34 5.75 -8.11 11.72
C VAL A 34 4.94 -7.26 12.69
N PHE A 35 3.70 -7.64 12.96
CA PHE A 35 2.77 -6.97 13.87
C PHE A 35 2.89 -7.48 15.31
N ARG A 36 4.10 -7.43 15.89
CA ARG A 36 4.41 -8.00 17.22
C ARG A 36 3.62 -7.39 18.39
N ASN A 37 3.12 -6.17 18.19
CA ASN A 37 2.32 -5.47 19.19
C ASN A 37 0.81 -5.79 19.08
N PHE A 38 0.39 -6.52 18.05
CA PHE A 38 -1.00 -6.94 17.88
C PHE A 38 -1.26 -8.26 18.62
N PRO A 39 -2.33 -8.40 19.43
CA PRO A 39 -2.57 -9.61 20.21
C PRO A 39 -2.73 -10.86 19.34
N ASP A 40 -2.00 -11.93 19.69
CA ASP A 40 -2.00 -13.19 18.94
C ASP A 40 -3.40 -13.81 18.78
N SER A 41 -4.25 -13.64 19.79
CA SER A 41 -5.64 -14.13 19.80
C SER A 41 -6.54 -13.41 18.78
N LEU A 42 -6.14 -12.24 18.29
CA LEU A 42 -6.94 -11.44 17.38
C LEU A 42 -6.65 -11.71 15.90
N PHE A 43 -5.55 -12.38 15.54
CA PHE A 43 -5.22 -12.62 14.12
C PHE A 43 -6.26 -13.47 13.38
N GLU A 44 -6.73 -14.57 13.97
CA GLU A 44 -7.76 -15.40 13.35
C GLU A 44 -9.10 -14.67 13.19
N PRO A 45 -9.70 -14.06 14.24
CA PRO A 45 -10.98 -13.39 14.10
C PRO A 45 -10.94 -12.14 13.20
N THR A 46 -9.79 -11.48 13.04
CA THR A 46 -9.66 -10.31 12.16
C THR A 46 -9.19 -10.62 10.75
N LYS A 47 -9.05 -11.90 10.36
CA LYS A 47 -8.53 -12.28 9.04
C LYS A 47 -9.27 -11.63 7.87
N THR A 48 -10.60 -11.58 7.90
CA THR A 48 -11.40 -10.94 6.84
C THR A 48 -11.22 -9.42 6.84
N MET A 49 -11.13 -8.79 8.01
CA MET A 49 -10.88 -7.36 8.15
C MET A 49 -9.50 -7.01 7.57
N ALA A 50 -8.47 -7.77 7.93
CA ALA A 50 -7.12 -7.60 7.41
C ALA A 50 -7.10 -7.79 5.89
N ALA A 51 -7.77 -8.81 5.34
CA ALA A 51 -7.84 -8.99 3.89
C ALA A 51 -8.46 -7.76 3.16
N ASN A 52 -9.47 -7.12 3.78
CA ASN A 52 -10.03 -5.89 3.24
C ASN A 52 -9.08 -4.69 3.38
N GLN A 53 -8.33 -4.59 4.48
CA GLN A 53 -7.25 -3.61 4.65
C GLN A 53 -6.16 -3.77 3.58
N GLY A 54 -5.76 -5.01 3.31
CA GLY A 54 -4.78 -5.32 2.28
C GLY A 54 -5.27 -4.98 0.88
N LEU A 55 -6.57 -5.12 0.59
CA LEU A 55 -7.14 -4.69 -0.68
C LEU A 55 -7.06 -3.16 -0.87
N TYR A 56 -7.30 -2.37 0.18
CA TYR A 56 -7.11 -0.91 0.11
C TYR A 56 -5.66 -0.55 -0.18
N ASN A 57 -4.71 -1.22 0.49
CA ASN A 57 -3.28 -1.10 0.17
C ASN A 57 -3.00 -1.42 -1.31
N GLY A 58 -3.67 -2.43 -1.87
CA GLY A 58 -3.62 -2.77 -3.29
C GLY A 58 -4.07 -1.66 -4.22
N PHE A 59 -5.19 -1.01 -3.91
CA PHE A 59 -5.66 0.13 -4.71
C PHE A 59 -4.70 1.31 -4.67
N LEU A 60 -4.13 1.62 -3.50
CA LEU A 60 -3.11 2.67 -3.37
C LEU A 60 -1.86 2.34 -4.20
N ALA A 61 -1.33 1.12 -4.07
CA ALA A 61 -0.19 0.66 -4.84
C ALA A 61 -0.47 0.70 -6.35
N ALA A 62 -1.61 0.20 -6.80
CA ALA A 62 -2.01 0.20 -8.20
C ALA A 62 -2.08 1.62 -8.78
N GLY A 63 -2.67 2.55 -8.04
CA GLY A 63 -2.75 3.97 -8.41
C GLY A 63 -1.37 4.63 -8.56
N LEU A 64 -0.47 4.38 -7.60
CA LEU A 64 0.90 4.89 -7.66
C LEU A 64 1.70 4.26 -8.80
N ILE A 65 1.59 2.94 -9.00
CA ILE A 65 2.26 2.23 -10.11
C ILE A 65 1.77 2.75 -11.45
N TRP A 66 0.48 3.05 -11.56
CA TRP A 66 -0.10 3.59 -12.80
C TRP A 66 0.58 4.89 -13.25
N THR A 67 1.03 5.75 -12.32
CA THR A 67 1.71 7.02 -12.64
C THR A 67 2.96 6.84 -13.52
N PHE A 68 3.65 5.70 -13.43
CA PHE A 68 4.84 5.42 -14.25
C PHE A 68 4.50 5.23 -15.73
N PHE A 69 3.27 4.83 -16.04
CA PHE A 69 2.78 4.55 -17.38
C PHE A 69 1.99 5.70 -18.01
N ILE A 70 1.82 6.81 -17.30
CA ILE A 70 1.17 8.01 -17.83
C ILE A 70 2.18 8.83 -18.64
N SER A 71 1.90 9.09 -19.92
CA SER A 71 2.76 9.91 -20.79
C SER A 71 2.53 11.42 -20.61
N ASP A 72 1.29 11.82 -20.33
CA ASP A 72 0.94 13.22 -20.09
C ASP A 72 1.53 13.71 -18.75
N PRO A 73 2.41 14.74 -18.74
CA PRO A 73 3.08 15.18 -17.52
C PRO A 73 2.13 15.74 -16.45
N GLN A 74 1.03 16.38 -16.86
CA GLN A 74 0.07 17.02 -15.96
C GLN A 74 -0.80 15.97 -15.27
N TRP A 75 -1.33 15.00 -16.03
CA TRP A 75 -2.08 13.87 -15.47
C TRP A 75 -1.22 12.98 -14.58
N LYS A 76 0.06 12.76 -14.94
CA LYS A 76 1.00 12.06 -14.07
C LYS A 76 1.09 12.74 -12.71
N ALA A 77 1.21 14.07 -12.68
CA ALA A 77 1.30 14.83 -11.45
C ALA A 77 0.00 14.75 -10.64
N TYR A 78 -1.16 14.94 -11.26
CA TYR A 78 -2.45 14.89 -10.56
C TYR A 78 -2.74 13.54 -9.91
N ILE A 79 -2.53 12.45 -10.64
CA ILE A 79 -2.73 11.10 -10.10
C ILE A 79 -1.71 10.80 -8.99
N SER A 80 -0.44 11.19 -9.18
CA SER A 80 0.59 11.03 -8.14
C SER A 80 0.21 11.78 -6.86
N ILE A 81 -0.22 13.04 -6.97
CA ILE A 81 -0.62 13.88 -5.83
C ILE A 81 -1.84 13.29 -5.12
N PHE A 82 -2.84 12.84 -5.88
CA PHE A 82 -4.04 12.23 -5.29
C PHE A 82 -3.72 10.98 -4.48
N PHE A 83 -2.98 10.02 -5.04
CA PHE A 83 -2.67 8.80 -4.30
C PHE A 83 -1.69 9.06 -3.15
N LEU A 84 -0.67 9.91 -3.35
CA LEU A 84 0.24 10.27 -2.26
C LEU A 84 -0.48 11.02 -1.13
N SER A 85 -1.47 11.86 -1.44
CA SER A 85 -2.26 12.53 -0.40
C SER A 85 -3.14 11.54 0.36
N CYS A 86 -3.75 10.55 -0.32
CA CYS A 86 -4.44 9.46 0.36
C CYS A 86 -3.51 8.71 1.32
N VAL A 87 -2.29 8.39 0.89
CA VAL A 87 -1.28 7.73 1.75
C VAL A 87 -0.92 8.59 2.95
N VAL A 88 -0.67 9.89 2.77
CA VAL A 88 -0.29 10.79 3.87
C VAL A 88 -1.43 11.03 4.85
N ILE A 89 -2.68 11.08 4.37
CA ILE A 89 -3.85 11.39 5.21
C ILE A 89 -4.35 10.17 5.96
N ALA A 90 -4.39 9.00 5.29
CA ALA A 90 -4.95 7.77 5.85
C ALA A 90 -3.90 6.87 6.52
N GLY A 91 -2.61 7.10 6.22
CA GLY A 91 -1.48 6.34 6.76
C GLY A 91 -1.21 6.58 8.23
#